data_AF-A0A5B7IXS1-F1
#
_entry.id   AF-A0A5B7IXS1-F1
#
_cell.length_a   1.000
_cell.length_b   1.000
_cell.length_c   1.000
_cell.angle_alpha   90.00
_cell.angle_beta   90.00
_cell.angle_gamma   90.00
#
_symmetry.space_group_name_H-M   'P 1'
#
loop_
_entity.id
_entity.type
_entity.pdbx_description
1 polymer ?
#
loop_
_entity_poly.entity_id
_entity_poly.type
_entity_poly.pdbx_seq_one_letter_code
_entity_poly.pdbx_strand_id
1 'polypeptide(L)'
;MEVGKSWGVTNAGFRAIDSLSCEKGYRHWHGDVRSDDTPLEAGLAFTCKLNTSTNFKGRTALECQREEGIFKKLVTLTLQDGSRPLWSLEAIVRDGEVLGYVRRAEYAFSLGRAIAYGYVRRPEGGCITKEFLSSGTWQLEVMGKRLPASLHLKPPFDPQNLRVKGIYCGQ
;
A
#
# COMPACT_ATOMS: atom_id res chain seq x y z
N MET A 1 28.73 15.69 -2.57
CA MET A 1 28.51 16.56 -1.39
C MET A 1 28.83 18.02 -1.71
N GLU A 2 30.03 18.37 -2.17
CA GLU A 2 30.41 19.78 -2.42
C GLU A 2 29.43 20.59 -3.29
N VAL A 3 29.03 20.09 -4.47
CA VAL A 3 28.10 20.80 -5.38
C VAL A 3 26.71 21.05 -4.75
N GLY A 4 26.27 20.18 -3.83
CA GLY A 4 24.94 20.26 -3.22
C GLY A 4 24.91 21.06 -1.91
N LYS A 5 26.05 21.58 -1.45
CA LYS A 5 26.16 22.20 -0.12
C LYS A 5 25.25 23.41 0.06
N SER A 6 25.15 24.28 -0.95
CA SER A 6 24.26 25.44 -0.93
C SER A 6 22.76 25.07 -0.91
N TRP A 7 22.44 23.84 -1.32
CA TRP A 7 21.08 23.29 -1.35
C TRP A 7 20.76 22.43 -0.12
N GLY A 8 21.68 22.32 0.85
CA GLY A 8 21.47 21.53 2.06
C GLY A 8 21.54 20.01 1.83
N VAL A 9 22.30 19.54 0.84
CA VAL A 9 22.47 18.09 0.60
C VAL A 9 22.95 17.38 1.88
N THR A 10 22.30 16.27 2.20
CA THR A 10 22.62 15.47 3.38
C THR A 10 22.51 13.98 3.06
N ASN A 11 23.12 13.15 3.91
CA ASN A 11 23.01 11.70 3.81
C ASN A 11 21.62 11.26 4.28
N ALA A 12 21.04 10.28 3.58
CA ALA A 12 19.80 9.62 3.98
C ALA A 12 20.02 8.10 4.02
N GLY A 13 19.54 7.46 5.08
CA GLY A 13 19.67 6.00 5.25
C GLY A 13 18.48 5.22 4.69
N PHE A 14 18.58 3.89 4.73
CA PHE A 14 17.53 3.00 4.24
C PHE A 14 16.16 3.20 4.91
N ARG A 15 16.12 3.52 6.21
CA ARG A 15 14.85 3.84 6.90
C ARG A 15 14.09 5.01 6.29
N ALA A 16 14.82 6.04 5.83
CA ALA A 16 14.19 7.15 5.12
C ALA A 16 13.62 6.69 3.78
N ILE A 17 14.35 5.84 3.05
CA ILE A 17 13.90 5.25 1.79
C ILE A 17 12.64 4.39 2.00
N ASP A 18 12.63 3.52 3.02
CA ASP A 18 11.50 2.64 3.33
C ASP A 18 10.23 3.43 3.68
N SER A 19 10.38 4.48 4.50
CA SER A 19 9.30 5.42 4.82
C SER A 19 8.75 6.09 3.56
N LEU A 20 9.63 6.74 2.79
CA LEU A 20 9.24 7.49 1.59
C LEU A 20 8.63 6.59 0.52
N SER A 21 9.14 5.35 0.37
CA SER A 21 8.60 4.36 -0.56
C SER A 21 7.19 3.92 -0.16
N CYS A 22 6.94 3.75 1.14
CA CYS A 22 5.63 3.44 1.70
C CYS A 22 4.63 4.56 1.39
N GLU A 23 5.03 5.81 1.63
CA GLU A 23 4.21 7.00 1.36
C GLU A 23 3.83 7.15 -0.12
N LYS A 24 4.76 6.86 -1.03
CA LYS A 24 4.54 6.85 -2.49
C LYS A 24 3.86 5.58 -3.00
N GLY A 25 3.65 4.59 -2.15
CA GLY A 25 3.11 3.29 -2.50
C GLY A 25 3.95 2.51 -3.49
N TYR A 26 5.28 2.61 -3.41
CA TYR A 26 6.16 1.68 -4.10
C TYR A 26 6.22 0.36 -3.34
N ARG A 27 6.05 -0.73 -4.09
CA ARG A 27 5.97 -2.09 -3.53
C ARG A 27 7.39 -2.64 -3.33
N HIS A 28 7.66 -3.19 -2.15
CA HIS A 28 8.87 -3.95 -1.88
C HIS A 28 8.67 -5.42 -2.20
N TRP A 29 9.55 -5.98 -3.02
CA TRP A 29 9.65 -7.43 -3.19
C TRP A 29 10.06 -8.09 -1.85
N HIS A 30 9.56 -9.28 -1.57
CA HIS A 30 9.59 -10.00 -0.29
C HIS A 30 8.73 -9.41 0.85
N GLY A 31 8.54 -8.08 0.89
CA GLY A 31 7.67 -7.40 1.85
C GLY A 31 6.20 -7.37 1.41
N ASP A 32 5.92 -6.46 0.47
CA ASP A 32 4.57 -6.17 -0.03
C ASP A 32 4.13 -7.16 -1.12
N VAL A 33 5.09 -7.70 -1.88
CA VAL A 33 4.85 -8.66 -2.97
C VAL A 33 5.75 -9.87 -2.78
N ARG A 34 5.15 -11.04 -2.87
CA ARG A 34 5.79 -12.35 -2.75
C ARG A 34 5.35 -13.24 -3.92
N SER A 35 5.92 -14.44 -4.01
CA SER A 35 5.60 -15.41 -5.07
C SER A 35 4.15 -15.91 -5.05
N ASP A 36 3.45 -15.74 -3.93
CA ASP A 36 2.04 -16.11 -3.74
C ASP A 36 1.07 -14.94 -3.99
N ASP A 37 1.56 -13.77 -4.41
CA ASP A 37 0.73 -12.63 -4.79
C ASP A 37 0.76 -12.38 -6.30
N THR A 38 -0.39 -12.02 -6.86
CA THR A 38 -0.46 -11.64 -8.26
C THR A 38 -0.33 -10.11 -8.42
N PRO A 39 0.12 -9.63 -9.60
CA PRO A 39 0.09 -8.21 -9.94
C PRO A 39 -1.30 -7.57 -9.79
N LEU A 40 -2.39 -8.31 -10.03
CA LEU A 40 -3.74 -7.77 -9.87
C LEU A 40 -4.09 -7.52 -8.40
N GLU A 41 -3.72 -8.47 -7.53
CA GLU A 41 -3.92 -8.37 -6.07
C GLU A 41 -3.07 -7.24 -5.48
N ALA A 42 -1.82 -7.10 -5.91
CA ALA A 42 -0.85 -6.11 -5.42
C ALA A 42 -1.12 -4.67 -5.94
N GLY A 43 -2.02 -4.50 -6.91
CA GLY A 43 -2.28 -3.21 -7.58
C GLY A 43 -1.18 -2.82 -8.58
N LEU A 44 -0.49 -3.80 -9.14
CA LEU A 44 0.58 -3.67 -10.14
C LEU A 44 0.11 -4.05 -11.54
N ALA A 45 -1.20 -4.16 -11.79
CA ALA A 45 -1.74 -4.51 -13.11
C ALA A 45 -1.20 -3.63 -14.26
N PHE A 46 -0.86 -2.37 -13.97
CA PHE A 46 -0.29 -1.43 -14.95
C PHE A 46 1.10 -1.85 -15.48
N THR A 47 1.82 -2.74 -14.79
CA THR A 47 3.11 -3.27 -15.25
C THR A 47 2.95 -4.48 -16.17
N CYS A 48 1.72 -4.98 -16.36
CA CYS A 48 1.42 -6.13 -17.19
C CYS A 48 0.81 -5.68 -18.53
N LYS A 49 1.34 -6.18 -19.66
CA LYS A 49 0.86 -5.84 -21.01
C LYS A 49 -0.45 -6.56 -21.39
N LEU A 50 -1.44 -6.53 -20.50
CA LEU A 50 -2.74 -7.20 -20.66
C LEU A 50 -3.62 -6.54 -21.74
N ASN A 51 -3.33 -5.29 -22.10
CA ASN A 51 -4.06 -4.53 -23.13
C ASN A 51 -3.39 -4.60 -24.52
N THR A 52 -2.38 -5.45 -24.69
CA THR A 52 -1.74 -5.70 -25.99
C THR A 52 -1.75 -7.20 -26.30
N SER A 53 -1.33 -7.58 -27.50
CA SER A 53 -1.12 -8.98 -27.89
C SER A 53 0.23 -9.55 -27.43
N THR A 54 1.04 -8.79 -26.69
CA THR A 54 2.36 -9.23 -26.26
C THR A 54 2.23 -10.40 -25.27
N ASN A 55 2.74 -11.58 -25.65
CA ASN A 55 2.75 -12.73 -24.76
C ASN A 55 3.81 -12.59 -23.66
N PHE A 56 3.53 -13.11 -22.46
CA PHE A 56 4.46 -13.15 -21.33
C PHE A 56 4.09 -14.27 -20.35
N LYS A 57 5.08 -14.72 -19.56
CA LYS A 57 4.87 -15.76 -18.55
C LYS A 57 3.83 -15.31 -17.52
N GLY A 58 2.79 -16.13 -17.32
CA GLY A 58 1.70 -15.84 -16.38
C GLY A 58 0.54 -15.04 -16.96
N ARG A 59 0.57 -14.65 -18.25
CA ARG A 59 -0.51 -13.89 -18.89
C ARG A 59 -1.88 -14.55 -18.73
N THR A 60 -2.00 -15.81 -19.16
CA THR A 60 -3.28 -16.56 -19.09
C THR A 60 -3.83 -16.61 -17.67
N ALA A 61 -2.97 -16.82 -16.66
CA ALA A 61 -3.40 -16.85 -15.27
C ALA A 61 -3.96 -15.48 -14.80
N LEU A 62 -3.37 -14.37 -15.24
CA LEU A 62 -3.90 -13.03 -14.92
C LEU A 62 -5.19 -12.71 -15.68
N GLU A 63 -5.35 -13.20 -16.92
CA GLU A 63 -6.59 -13.05 -17.68
C GLU A 63 -7.74 -13.80 -17.00
N CYS A 64 -7.52 -15.08 -16.63
CA CYS A 64 -8.49 -15.86 -15.87
C CYS A 64 -8.83 -15.19 -14.52
N GLN A 65 -7.83 -14.76 -13.75
CA GLN A 65 -8.07 -14.08 -12.48
C GLN A 65 -8.87 -12.77 -12.64
N ARG A 66 -8.70 -12.06 -13.75
CA ARG A 66 -9.49 -10.84 -14.03
C ARG A 66 -10.96 -11.15 -14.26
N GLU A 67 -11.26 -12.29 -14.88
CA GLU A 67 -12.62 -12.76 -15.14
C GLU A 67 -13.29 -13.33 -13.88
N GLU A 68 -12.55 -14.13 -13.10
CA GLU A 68 -13.03 -14.71 -11.84
C GLU A 68 -13.20 -13.65 -10.74
N GLY A 69 -12.38 -12.60 -10.78
CA GLY A 69 -12.37 -11.51 -9.81
C GLY A 69 -11.27 -11.63 -8.76
N ILE A 70 -11.12 -10.58 -7.95
CA ILE A 70 -10.01 -10.43 -7.00
C ILE A 70 -10.48 -10.76 -5.59
N PHE A 71 -10.10 -11.91 -5.05
CA PHE A 71 -10.49 -12.36 -3.70
C PHE A 71 -9.48 -11.97 -2.61
N LYS A 72 -8.32 -11.43 -3.00
CA LYS A 72 -7.26 -10.94 -2.10
C LYS A 72 -6.75 -9.62 -2.65
N LYS A 73 -6.66 -8.57 -1.83
CA LYS A 73 -6.18 -7.26 -2.30
C LYS A 73 -5.21 -6.62 -1.33
N LEU A 74 -4.09 -6.12 -1.85
CA LEU A 74 -3.18 -5.26 -1.09
C LEU A 74 -3.84 -3.90 -0.88
N VAL A 75 -3.94 -3.48 0.38
CA VAL A 75 -4.46 -2.17 0.76
C VAL A 75 -3.41 -1.35 1.51
N THR A 76 -3.60 -0.03 1.51
CA THR A 76 -2.81 0.92 2.28
C THR A 76 -3.68 1.54 3.36
N LEU A 77 -3.20 1.55 4.60
CA LEU A 77 -3.89 2.07 5.76
C LEU A 77 -3.00 3.07 6.47
N THR A 78 -3.57 4.14 7.03
CA THR A 78 -2.87 5.02 7.96
C THR A 78 -3.65 5.14 9.26
N LEU A 79 -2.97 5.11 10.40
CA LEU A 79 -3.64 5.41 11.67
C LEU A 79 -4.15 6.85 11.69
N GLN A 80 -5.34 7.05 12.24
CA GLN A 80 -5.90 8.38 12.45
C GLN A 80 -5.24 9.07 13.65
N ASP A 81 -4.89 8.31 14.69
CA ASP A 81 -4.04 8.74 15.80
C ASP A 81 -2.57 8.43 15.47
N GLY A 82 -1.93 9.36 14.75
CA GLY A 82 -0.68 9.11 14.02
C GLY A 82 0.54 8.60 14.81
N SER A 83 0.51 8.47 16.14
CA SER A 83 1.70 8.22 16.96
C SER A 83 2.00 6.77 17.32
N ARG A 84 1.06 5.83 17.15
CA ARG A 84 1.31 4.43 17.56
C ARG A 84 2.26 3.76 16.54
N PRO A 85 3.42 3.25 16.98
CA PRO A 85 4.31 2.52 16.07
C PRO A 85 3.61 1.25 15.59
N LEU A 86 3.81 0.97 14.31
CA LEU A 86 3.41 -0.26 13.64
C LEU A 86 4.66 -0.99 13.17
N TRP A 87 4.62 -2.31 13.11
CA TRP A 87 5.73 -3.15 12.69
C TRP A 87 5.30 -4.09 11.57
N SER A 88 4.52 -5.11 11.91
CA SER A 88 4.01 -6.17 11.04
C SER A 88 3.10 -7.09 11.86
N LEU A 89 2.24 -7.84 11.17
CA LEU A 89 1.30 -8.84 11.73
C LEU A 89 0.14 -8.26 12.54
N GLU A 90 0.03 -6.94 12.69
CA GLU A 90 -1.17 -6.31 13.26
C GLU A 90 -2.41 -6.71 12.44
N ALA A 91 -3.51 -7.03 13.12
CA ALA A 91 -4.73 -7.44 12.43
C ALA A 91 -5.35 -6.24 11.70
N ILE A 92 -5.71 -6.44 10.44
CA ILE A 92 -6.50 -5.49 9.66
C ILE A 92 -7.96 -5.83 9.90
N VAL A 93 -8.68 -4.89 10.51
CA VAL A 93 -10.06 -5.06 10.92
C VAL A 93 -10.95 -4.13 10.11
N ARG A 94 -12.10 -4.64 9.65
CA ARG A 94 -13.16 -3.85 9.01
C ARG A 94 -14.50 -4.21 9.65
N ASP A 95 -15.25 -3.22 10.10
CA ASP A 95 -16.58 -3.39 10.74
C ASP A 95 -16.59 -4.47 11.84
N GLY A 96 -15.49 -4.57 12.58
CA GLY A 96 -15.34 -5.51 13.70
C GLY A 96 -14.75 -6.88 13.33
N GLU A 97 -14.67 -7.22 12.04
CA GLU A 97 -14.14 -8.49 11.53
C GLU A 97 -12.68 -8.39 11.09
N VAL A 98 -11.90 -9.45 11.28
CA VAL A 98 -10.50 -9.51 10.84
C VAL A 98 -10.45 -9.96 9.38
N LEU A 99 -9.91 -9.11 8.52
CA LEU A 99 -9.81 -9.37 7.07
C LEU A 99 -8.41 -9.82 6.64
N GLY A 100 -7.42 -9.68 7.52
CA GLY A 100 -6.03 -10.00 7.22
C GLY A 100 -5.08 -9.39 8.23
N TYR A 101 -3.84 -9.18 7.81
CA TYR A 101 -2.79 -8.64 8.65
C TYR A 101 -1.84 -7.72 7.87
N VAL A 102 -1.20 -6.82 8.61
CA VAL A 102 -0.18 -5.91 8.11
C VAL A 102 1.06 -6.71 7.70
N ARG A 103 1.54 -6.51 6.47
CA ARG A 103 2.79 -7.09 5.99
C ARG A 103 3.98 -6.18 6.27
N ARG A 104 3.83 -4.90 5.95
CA ARG A 104 4.85 -3.87 6.14
C ARG A 104 4.21 -2.64 6.75
N ALA A 105 4.89 -2.03 7.70
CA ALA A 105 4.52 -0.74 8.22
C ALA A 105 5.74 0.16 8.41
N GLU A 106 5.50 1.45 8.35
CA GLU A 106 6.49 2.50 8.56
C GLU A 106 5.83 3.69 9.27
N TYR A 107 6.64 4.62 9.75
CA TYR A 107 6.15 5.95 10.11
C TYR A 107 6.29 6.87 8.90
N ALA A 108 5.18 7.35 8.34
CA ALA A 108 5.19 8.27 7.21
C ALA A 108 5.50 9.69 7.68
N PHE A 109 6.78 10.07 7.63
CA PHE A 109 7.24 11.38 8.11
C PHE A 109 6.60 12.55 7.38
N SER A 110 6.31 12.46 6.07
CA SER A 110 5.65 13.58 5.36
C SER A 110 4.15 13.68 5.68
N LEU A 111 3.54 12.62 6.21
CA LEU A 111 2.11 12.56 6.56
C LEU A 111 1.85 12.69 8.06
N GLY A 112 2.91 12.65 8.88
CA GLY A 112 2.86 12.74 10.34
C GLY A 112 2.08 11.59 11.00
N ARG A 113 2.11 10.37 10.43
CA ARG A 113 1.33 9.23 10.94
C ARG A 113 1.92 7.88 10.55
N ALA A 114 1.62 6.84 11.34
CA ALA A 114 1.91 5.47 10.95
C ALA A 114 1.14 5.05 9.68
N ILE A 115 1.83 4.33 8.80
CA ILE A 115 1.31 3.80 7.53
C ILE A 115 1.58 2.29 7.46
N ALA A 116 0.65 1.54 6.88
CA ALA A 116 0.72 0.10 6.75
C ALA A 116 0.20 -0.41 5.41
N TYR A 117 0.84 -1.47 4.93
CA TYR A 117 0.43 -2.29 3.81
C TYR A 117 0.03 -3.67 4.30
N GLY A 118 -1.09 -4.19 3.81
CA GLY A 118 -1.47 -5.58 4.06
C GLY A 118 -2.52 -6.08 3.10
N TYR A 119 -2.63 -7.40 2.98
CA TYR A 119 -3.63 -8.01 2.11
C TYR A 119 -4.89 -8.29 2.91
N VAL A 120 -6.04 -7.98 2.30
CA VAL A 120 -7.36 -8.26 2.86
C VAL A 120 -8.07 -9.31 2.02
N ARG A 121 -8.81 -10.18 2.70
CA ARG A 121 -9.76 -11.14 2.17
C ARG A 121 -11.07 -10.99 2.95
N ARG A 122 -12.18 -11.35 2.32
CA ARG A 122 -13.48 -11.48 3.01
C ARG A 122 -13.54 -12.83 3.72
N PRO A 123 -13.82 -12.90 5.04
CA PRO A 123 -13.98 -14.17 5.74
C PRO A 123 -15.08 -15.05 5.13
N GLU A 124 -16.17 -14.45 4.68
CA GLU A 124 -17.31 -15.09 4.03
C GLU A 124 -17.05 -15.48 2.56
N GLY A 125 -15.89 -15.12 2.02
CA GLY A 125 -15.56 -15.25 0.61
C GLY A 125 -16.10 -14.09 -0.25
N GLY A 126 -15.90 -14.19 -1.56
CA GLY A 126 -16.31 -13.16 -2.52
C GLY A 126 -15.22 -12.14 -2.88
N CYS A 127 -15.49 -11.37 -3.94
CA CYS A 127 -14.53 -10.43 -4.51
C CYS A 127 -14.36 -9.16 -3.68
N ILE A 128 -13.13 -8.69 -3.59
CA ILE A 128 -12.76 -7.37 -3.07
C ILE A 128 -13.01 -6.34 -4.18
N THR A 129 -14.14 -5.64 -4.08
CA THR A 129 -14.53 -4.58 -5.00
C THR A 129 -14.07 -3.21 -4.50
N LYS A 130 -14.12 -2.19 -5.37
CA LYS A 130 -13.81 -0.82 -4.98
C LYS A 130 -14.80 -0.32 -3.93
N GLU A 131 -16.08 -0.65 -4.08
CA GLU A 131 -17.17 -0.26 -3.20
C GLU A 131 -16.99 -0.86 -1.80
N PHE A 132 -16.55 -2.12 -1.71
CA PHE A 132 -16.22 -2.76 -0.45
C PHE A 132 -15.07 -2.05 0.28
N LEU A 133 -14.04 -1.68 -0.47
CA LEU A 133 -12.89 -0.95 0.07
C LEU A 133 -13.26 0.46 0.51
N SER A 134 -14.03 1.20 -0.29
CA SER A 134 -14.39 2.59 0.00
C SER A 134 -15.50 2.76 1.03
N SER A 135 -16.07 1.66 1.54
CA SER A 135 -17.13 1.66 2.56
C SER A 135 -16.66 0.97 3.84
N GLY A 136 -17.44 1.15 4.91
CA GLY A 136 -17.18 0.56 6.20
C GLY A 136 -16.13 1.32 7.01
N THR A 137 -15.86 0.80 8.20
CA THR A 137 -14.95 1.36 9.19
C THR A 137 -13.71 0.49 9.30
N TRP A 138 -12.53 1.10 9.13
CA TRP A 138 -11.27 0.40 9.14
C TRP A 138 -10.52 0.64 10.45
N GLN A 139 -9.90 -0.42 10.95
CA GLN A 139 -9.09 -0.37 12.16
C GLN A 139 -7.86 -1.26 12.01
N LEU A 140 -6.81 -0.93 12.78
CA LEU A 140 -5.68 -1.82 13.02
C LEU A 140 -5.69 -2.25 14.48
N GLU A 141 -5.59 -3.55 14.73
CA GLU A 141 -5.39 -4.05 16.08
C GLU A 141 -3.91 -4.03 16.43
N VAL A 142 -3.53 -3.10 17.30
CA VAL A 142 -2.16 -2.92 17.77
C VAL A 142 -2.12 -3.25 19.25
N MET A 143 -1.31 -4.24 19.66
CA MET A 143 -1.14 -4.67 21.06
C MET A 143 -2.47 -4.74 21.85
N GLY A 144 -3.47 -5.44 21.29
CA GLY A 144 -4.79 -5.63 21.92
C GLY A 144 -5.73 -4.42 21.89
N LYS A 145 -5.40 -3.34 21.19
CA LYS A 145 -6.26 -2.16 21.01
C LYS A 145 -6.57 -1.95 19.53
N ARG A 146 -7.86 -1.83 19.19
CA ARG A 146 -8.31 -1.48 17.84
C ARG A 146 -8.26 0.03 17.66
N LEU A 147 -7.38 0.49 16.77
CA LEU A 147 -7.19 1.91 16.46
C LEU A 147 -7.86 2.26 15.13
N PRO A 148 -8.60 3.37 15.02
CA PRO A 148 -9.16 3.82 13.76
C PRO A 148 -8.08 4.06 12.69
N ALA A 149 -8.34 3.55 11.48
CA ALA A 149 -7.46 3.70 10.33
C ALA A 149 -8.22 4.28 9.13
N SER A 150 -7.51 5.01 8.28
CA SER A 150 -8.01 5.46 6.98
C SER A 150 -7.45 4.56 5.89
N LEU A 151 -8.33 4.03 5.05
CA LEU A 151 -7.94 3.27 3.86
C LEU A 151 -7.62 4.22 2.70
N HIS A 152 -6.55 3.92 1.96
CA HIS A 152 -6.14 4.68 0.78
C HIS A 152 -6.13 3.80 -0.48
N LEU A 153 -6.91 4.20 -1.49
CA LEU A 153 -6.92 3.54 -2.81
C LEU A 153 -5.81 4.03 -3.75
N LYS A 154 -5.22 5.19 -3.42
CA LYS A 154 -4.07 5.79 -4.09
C LYS A 154 -2.99 6.05 -3.04
N PRO A 155 -1.72 6.22 -3.44
CA PRO A 155 -0.69 6.64 -2.49
C PRO A 155 -1.12 7.91 -1.74
N PRO A 156 -1.03 7.93 -0.40
CA PRO A 156 -1.44 9.09 0.39
C PRO A 156 -0.54 10.31 0.16
N PHE A 157 0.72 10.11 -0.28
CA PHE A 157 1.62 11.18 -0.64
C PHE A 157 1.72 11.37 -2.17
N ASP A 158 1.49 12.61 -2.63
CA ASP A 158 1.55 13.00 -4.03
C ASP A 158 0.82 12.01 -4.98
N PRO A 159 -0.51 11.80 -4.81
CA PRO A 159 -1.26 10.80 -5.57
C PRO A 159 -1.31 11.07 -7.08
N GLN A 160 -0.98 12.28 -7.51
CA GLN A 160 -0.96 12.69 -8.92
C GLN A 160 0.43 12.59 -9.56
N ASN A 161 1.45 12.22 -8.79
CA ASN A 161 2.84 12.15 -9.24
C ASN A 161 3.32 13.48 -9.83
N LEU A 162 3.00 14.60 -9.19
CA LEU A 162 3.40 15.94 -9.64
C LEU A 162 4.89 16.17 -9.38
N ARG A 163 5.41 15.76 -8.22
CA ARG A 163 6.81 16.04 -7.84
C ARG A 163 7.80 15.32 -8.73
N VAL A 164 7.51 14.09 -9.13
CA VAL A 164 8.34 13.34 -10.09
C VAL A 164 8.30 13.91 -11.52
N LYS A 165 7.31 14.77 -11.82
CA LYS A 165 7.22 15.55 -13.07
C LYS A 165 7.87 16.93 -12.95
N GLY A 166 8.52 17.23 -11.82
CA GLY A 166 9.10 18.54 -11.53
C GLY A 166 8.08 19.61 -11.13
N ILE A 167 6.84 19.23 -10.84
CA ILE A 167 5.79 20.16 -10.41
C ILE A 167 5.70 20.12 -8.88
N TYR A 168 6.23 21.16 -8.24
CA TYR A 168 6.19 21.35 -6.81
C TYR A 168 5.19 22.48 -6.51
N CYS A 169 3.90 22.16 -6.35
CA CYS A 169 2.93 23.15 -5.91
C CYS A 169 3.33 23.68 -4.51
N GLY A 170 3.19 24.99 -4.30
CA GLY A 170 3.55 25.67 -3.06
C GLY A 170 2.90 25.02 -1.84
N GLN A 171 3.71 24.88 -0.79
CA GLN A 171 3.37 24.22 0.48
C GLN A 171 2.18 24.85 1.19
#